data_AF-A0A950QSI7-F1
#
_entry.id   AF-A0A950QSI7-F1
#
_cell.length_a   1.000
_cell.length_b   1.000
_cell.length_c   1.000
_cell.angle_alpha   90.00
_cell.angle_beta   90.00
_cell.angle_gamma   90.00
#
_symmetry.space_group_name_H-M   'P 1'
#
loop_
_entity.id
_entity.type
_entity.pdbx_description
1 polymer ?
#
loop_
_entity_poly.entity_id
_entity_poly.type
_entity_poly.pdbx_seq_one_letter_code
_entity_poly.pdbx_strand_id
1 'polypeptide(L)'
;ACRKVNVTGKHGGTYVCIEGPQFSTRAESNLYRNWGIDVIGMTNLQEAKLAREAEICYATVAMVTDYDCWHPEHDSVTVDVVISYLNKNAENACRVLRETVSAMPRTRSCKCGSALEFAILTDRAKISPSARKKLGLLLDKYLKAQEAGA
;
A
#
# COMPACT_ATOMS: atom_id res chain seq x y z
N ALA A 1 0.40 16.44 6.13
CA ALA A 1 1.19 16.97 5.01
C ALA A 1 0.37 17.79 4.02
N CYS A 2 -0.49 17.20 3.17
CA CYS A 2 -1.08 17.85 1.98
C CYS A 2 -1.56 19.30 2.17
N ARG A 3 -2.36 19.59 3.21
CA ARG A 3 -2.82 20.96 3.54
C ARG A 3 -1.67 21.97 3.77
N LYS A 4 -0.58 21.58 4.46
CA LYS A 4 0.57 22.46 4.73
C LYS A 4 1.37 22.79 3.46
N VAL A 5 1.48 21.83 2.54
CA VAL A 5 2.19 22.00 1.26
C VAL A 5 1.28 22.48 0.12
N ASN A 6 0.04 22.89 0.42
CA ASN A 6 -0.96 23.32 -0.55
C ASN A 6 -1.14 22.32 -1.71
N VAL A 7 -1.30 21.04 -1.39
CA VAL A 7 -1.65 19.97 -2.32
C VAL A 7 -3.05 19.47 -1.99
N THR A 8 -3.95 19.49 -2.98
CA THR A 8 -5.30 18.92 -2.86
C THR A 8 -5.21 17.41 -2.67
N GLY A 9 -5.99 16.86 -1.73
CA GLY A 9 -6.04 15.42 -1.50
C GLY A 9 -7.23 15.01 -0.67
N LYS A 10 -7.78 13.83 -0.97
CA LYS A 10 -8.82 13.15 -0.20
C LYS A 10 -8.16 12.30 0.89
N HIS A 11 -8.78 12.24 2.07
CA HIS A 11 -8.36 11.31 3.12
C HIS A 11 -9.30 10.11 3.15
N GLY A 12 -8.72 8.90 3.13
CA GLY A 12 -9.48 7.65 3.01
C GLY A 12 -10.01 7.39 1.60
N GLY A 13 -10.68 6.26 1.47
CA GLY A 13 -11.20 5.71 0.21
C GLY A 13 -10.75 4.26 0.02
N THR A 14 -11.48 3.50 -0.79
CA THR A 14 -11.20 2.09 -1.07
C THR A 14 -10.40 1.95 -2.35
N TYR A 15 -9.28 1.23 -2.29
CA TYR A 15 -8.43 0.92 -3.44
C TYR A 15 -8.72 -0.51 -3.93
N VAL A 16 -9.00 -0.67 -5.23
CA VAL A 16 -9.01 -1.98 -5.89
C VAL A 16 -7.67 -2.22 -6.60
N CYS A 17 -7.14 -3.43 -6.43
CA CYS A 17 -5.97 -3.89 -7.17
C CYS A 17 -6.45 -4.87 -8.25
N ILE A 18 -6.22 -4.54 -9.51
CA ILE A 18 -6.39 -5.47 -10.63
C ILE A 18 -5.02 -6.05 -11.02
N GLU A 19 -5.01 -7.13 -11.80
CA GLU A 19 -3.76 -7.76 -12.26
C GLU A 19 -3.01 -6.90 -13.28
N GLY A 20 -3.75 -6.32 -14.25
CA GLY A 20 -3.14 -5.69 -15.42
C GLY A 20 -2.50 -6.70 -16.39
N PRO A 21 -1.65 -6.25 -17.34
CA PRO A 21 -1.27 -4.85 -17.61
C PRO A 21 -2.34 -4.04 -18.35
N GLN A 22 -3.42 -4.68 -18.84
CA GLN A 22 -4.52 -3.99 -19.50
C GLN A 22 -5.32 -3.14 -18.49
N PHE A 23 -5.81 -1.99 -18.94
CA PHE A 23 -6.85 -1.25 -18.23
C PHE A 23 -8.16 -2.04 -18.19
N SER A 24 -9.02 -1.72 -17.22
CA SER A 24 -10.34 -2.32 -17.11
C SER A 24 -11.23 -1.98 -18.30
N THR A 25 -12.16 -2.87 -18.61
CA THR A 25 -13.30 -2.58 -19.47
C THR A 25 -14.31 -1.70 -18.74
N ARG A 26 -15.12 -0.94 -19.49
CA ARG A 26 -16.17 -0.07 -18.90
C ARG A 26 -17.18 -0.83 -18.04
N ALA A 27 -17.35 -2.13 -18.27
CA ALA A 27 -18.20 -2.98 -17.42
C ALA A 27 -17.57 -3.22 -16.03
N GLU A 28 -16.27 -3.51 -15.98
CA GLU A 28 -15.52 -3.70 -14.74
C GLU A 28 -15.40 -2.40 -13.96
N SER A 29 -15.08 -1.27 -14.61
CA SER A 29 -15.03 0.05 -13.96
C SER A 29 -16.36 0.42 -13.30
N ASN A 30 -17.49 0.11 -13.94
CA ASN A 30 -18.82 0.31 -13.34
C ASN A 30 -19.12 -0.68 -12.21
N LEU A 31 -18.65 -1.93 -12.29
CA LEU A 31 -18.76 -2.89 -11.19
C LEU A 31 -18.01 -2.42 -9.95
N TYR A 32 -16.76 -1.95 -10.10
CA TYR A 32 -15.95 -1.43 -8.99
C TYR A 32 -16.59 -0.19 -8.36
N ARG A 33 -17.15 0.72 -9.18
CA ARG A 33 -17.93 1.87 -8.68
C ARG A 33 -19.15 1.44 -7.86
N ASN A 34 -19.88 0.42 -8.31
CA ASN A 34 -21.01 -0.14 -7.57
C ASN A 34 -20.60 -0.83 -6.26
N TRP A 35 -19.35 -1.28 -6.14
CA TRP A 35 -18.77 -1.79 -4.88
C TRP A 35 -18.26 -0.67 -3.95
N GLY A 36 -18.36 0.60 -4.33
CA GLY A 36 -17.83 1.72 -3.53
C GLY A 36 -16.30 1.83 -3.56
N ILE A 37 -15.67 1.39 -4.66
CA ILE A 37 -14.25 1.62 -4.91
C ILE A 37 -14.02 3.09 -5.32
N ASP A 38 -13.03 3.74 -4.71
CA ASP A 38 -12.65 5.12 -4.98
C ASP A 38 -11.51 5.25 -6.00
N VAL A 39 -10.55 4.33 -5.97
CA VAL A 39 -9.34 4.35 -6.80
C VAL A 39 -8.94 2.94 -7.24
N ILE A 40 -8.30 2.85 -8.41
CA ILE A 40 -7.84 1.60 -9.02
C ILE A 40 -6.32 1.67 -9.28
N GLY A 41 -5.67 0.52 -9.25
CA GLY A 41 -4.26 0.35 -9.65
C GLY A 41 -3.87 -1.12 -9.69
N MET A 42 -2.56 -1.40 -9.81
CA MET A 42 -2.02 -2.74 -10.08
C MET A 42 -0.98 -3.25 -9.07
N THR A 43 -0.59 -2.48 -8.04
CA THR A 43 0.58 -2.84 -7.20
C THR A 43 0.28 -3.09 -5.72
N ASN A 44 -0.51 -2.24 -5.05
CA ASN A 44 -0.47 -2.14 -3.59
C ASN A 44 -1.07 -3.32 -2.80
N LEU A 45 -1.85 -4.24 -3.41
CA LEU A 45 -2.49 -5.34 -2.66
C LEU A 45 -1.47 -6.27 -1.99
N GLN A 46 -0.48 -6.74 -2.76
CA GLN A 46 0.51 -7.67 -2.22
C GLN A 46 1.58 -6.94 -1.40
N GLU A 47 1.93 -5.70 -1.76
CA GLU A 47 2.77 -4.83 -0.93
C GLU A 47 2.20 -4.65 0.48
N ALA A 48 0.92 -4.27 0.60
CA ALA A 48 0.27 -4.01 1.88
C ALA A 48 0.18 -5.27 2.76
N LYS A 49 -0.04 -6.44 2.15
CA LYS A 49 -0.02 -7.74 2.85
C LYS A 49 1.37 -8.09 3.36
N LEU A 50 2.39 -8.04 2.50
CA LEU A 50 3.77 -8.34 2.87
C LEU A 50 4.33 -7.35 3.91
N ALA A 51 4.00 -6.06 3.80
CA ALA A 51 4.37 -5.06 4.79
C ALA A 51 3.69 -5.30 6.15
N ARG A 52 2.48 -5.87 6.17
CA ARG A 52 1.80 -6.28 7.41
C ARG A 52 2.48 -7.50 8.04
N GLU A 53 2.81 -8.52 7.26
CA GLU A 53 3.58 -9.69 7.72
C GLU A 53 4.97 -9.29 8.27
N ALA A 54 5.59 -8.27 7.67
CA ALA A 54 6.87 -7.71 8.11
C ALA A 54 6.77 -6.66 9.23
N GLU A 55 5.60 -6.45 9.83
CA GLU A 55 5.37 -5.54 10.97
C GLU A 55 5.69 -4.05 10.71
N ILE A 56 5.52 -3.60 9.46
CA ILE A 56 5.72 -2.23 9.00
C ILE A 56 4.37 -1.47 9.01
N CYS A 57 4.30 -0.26 9.60
CA CYS A 57 3.05 0.56 9.63
C CYS A 57 2.75 1.19 8.23
N TYR A 58 2.41 0.38 7.22
CA TYR A 58 2.24 0.78 5.80
C TYR A 58 1.06 1.74 5.53
N ALA A 59 1.22 2.67 4.58
CA ALA A 59 0.18 3.55 4.06
C ALA A 59 0.44 3.95 2.59
N THR A 60 -0.63 4.08 1.79
CA THR A 60 -0.57 4.47 0.38
C THR A 60 -0.83 5.97 0.20
N VAL A 61 -0.10 6.62 -0.71
CA VAL A 61 -0.44 7.94 -1.28
C VAL A 61 -0.82 7.71 -2.74
N ALA A 62 -2.11 7.53 -3.01
CA ALA A 62 -2.61 7.32 -4.37
C ALA A 62 -2.63 8.65 -5.13
N MET A 63 -2.00 8.66 -6.30
CA MET A 63 -1.95 9.83 -7.20
C MET A 63 -2.88 9.58 -8.39
N VAL A 64 -4.00 10.29 -8.44
CA VAL A 64 -4.97 10.16 -9.54
C VAL A 64 -4.38 10.79 -10.81
N THR A 65 -4.25 9.99 -11.87
CA THR A 65 -3.77 10.39 -13.20
C THR A 65 -4.89 10.72 -14.16
N ASP A 66 -5.99 9.98 -14.04
CA ASP A 66 -7.15 9.98 -14.93
C ASP A 66 -8.33 9.34 -14.19
N TYR A 67 -9.47 9.18 -14.86
CA TYR A 67 -10.69 8.66 -14.28
C TYR A 67 -10.97 7.18 -14.57
N ASP A 68 -10.06 6.42 -15.21
CA ASP A 68 -10.36 5.11 -15.82
C ASP A 68 -11.49 5.20 -16.88
N CYS A 69 -11.76 4.12 -17.61
CA CYS A 69 -12.61 4.15 -18.81
C CYS A 69 -14.13 4.31 -18.56
N TRP A 70 -14.57 4.59 -17.33
CA TRP A 70 -15.98 4.89 -17.04
C TRP A 70 -16.38 6.32 -17.40
N HIS A 71 -15.44 7.26 -17.43
CA HIS A 71 -15.77 8.67 -17.67
C HIS A 71 -16.09 8.91 -19.16
N PRO A 72 -17.19 9.59 -19.52
CA PRO A 72 -17.54 9.83 -20.93
C PRO A 72 -16.47 10.57 -21.74
N GLU A 73 -15.62 11.36 -21.08
CA GLU A 73 -14.51 12.10 -21.71
C GLU A 73 -13.17 11.33 -21.69
N HIS A 74 -13.15 10.04 -21.28
CA HIS A 74 -11.90 9.26 -21.19
C HIS A 74 -11.15 9.19 -22.54
N ASP A 75 -11.88 9.12 -23.66
CA ASP A 75 -11.30 9.13 -25.02
C ASP A 75 -10.57 10.45 -25.39
N SER A 76 -10.68 11.50 -24.56
CA SER A 76 -9.92 12.76 -24.71
C SER A 76 -8.58 12.77 -23.95
N VAL A 77 -8.31 11.75 -23.13
CA VAL A 77 -7.09 11.65 -22.32
C VAL A 77 -5.96 11.04 -23.15
N THR A 78 -5.13 11.89 -23.77
CA THR A 78 -3.96 11.43 -24.52
C THR A 78 -2.83 10.97 -23.59
N VAL A 79 -1.92 10.12 -24.11
CA VAL A 79 -0.73 9.66 -23.38
C VAL A 79 0.11 10.83 -22.85
N ASP A 80 0.25 11.91 -23.63
CA ASP A 80 0.96 13.13 -23.21
C ASP A 80 0.30 13.81 -22.00
N VAL A 81 -1.03 13.85 -21.96
CA VAL A 81 -1.79 14.38 -20.81
C VAL A 81 -1.53 13.53 -19.57
N VAL A 82 -1.58 12.19 -19.68
CA VAL A 82 -1.25 11.27 -18.57
C VAL A 82 0.18 11.48 -18.07
N ILE A 83 1.17 11.58 -18.97
CA ILE A 83 2.57 11.85 -18.61
C ILE A 83 2.73 13.21 -17.93
N SER A 84 2.02 14.24 -18.39
CA SER A 84 2.05 15.56 -17.76
C SER A 84 1.50 15.54 -16.33
N TYR A 85 0.40 14.81 -16.08
CA TYR A 85 -0.15 14.62 -14.74
C TYR A 85 0.75 13.75 -13.87
N LEU A 86 1.34 12.68 -14.40
CA LEU A 86 2.31 11.84 -13.67
C LEU A 86 3.50 12.65 -13.14
N ASN A 87 4.12 13.50 -13.97
CA ASN A 87 5.25 14.34 -13.56
C ASN A 87 4.85 15.33 -12.45
N LYS A 88 3.74 16.05 -12.64
CA LYS A 88 3.20 17.00 -11.65
C LYS A 88 2.79 16.30 -10.34
N ASN A 89 2.26 15.09 -10.43
CA ASN A 89 1.91 14.27 -9.27
C ASN A 89 3.18 13.81 -8.52
N ALA A 90 4.24 13.40 -9.22
CA ALA A 90 5.52 13.02 -8.60
C ALA A 90 6.14 14.17 -7.81
N GLU A 91 6.13 15.40 -8.33
CA GLU A 91 6.57 16.60 -7.60
C GLU A 91 5.74 16.83 -6.33
N ASN A 92 4.41 16.74 -6.44
CA ASN A 92 3.50 16.89 -5.31
C ASN A 92 3.71 15.80 -4.25
N ALA A 93 3.89 14.54 -4.66
CA ALA A 93 4.21 13.44 -3.76
C ALA A 93 5.54 13.65 -3.04
N CYS A 94 6.59 14.13 -3.73
CA CYS A 94 7.85 14.50 -3.09
C CYS A 94 7.67 15.57 -2.00
N ARG A 95 6.85 16.60 -2.27
CA ARG A 95 6.55 17.67 -1.29
C ARG A 95 5.75 17.13 -0.10
N VAL A 96 4.72 16.33 -0.35
CA VAL A 96 3.89 15.68 0.68
C VAL A 96 4.71 14.71 1.53
N LEU A 97 5.59 13.90 0.93
CA LEU A 97 6.42 12.92 1.61
C LEU A 97 7.42 13.57 2.55
N ARG A 98 8.13 14.62 2.11
CA ARG A 98 9.08 15.38 2.96
C ARG A 98 8.40 15.93 4.22
N GLU A 99 7.24 16.57 4.07
CA GLU A 99 6.46 17.07 5.22
C GLU A 99 5.93 15.91 6.09
N THR A 100 5.53 14.78 5.50
CA THR A 100 5.05 13.61 6.25
C THR A 100 6.14 12.99 7.10
N VAL A 101 7.35 12.82 6.55
CA VAL A 101 8.52 12.32 7.27
C VAL A 101 8.97 13.32 8.35
N SER A 102 8.99 14.62 8.04
CA SER A 102 9.35 15.67 9.01
C SER A 102 8.40 15.73 10.21
N ALA A 103 7.10 15.48 9.98
CA ALA A 103 6.08 15.44 11.04
C ALA A 103 5.90 14.07 11.70
N MET A 104 6.68 13.05 11.33
CA MET A 104 6.51 11.68 11.83
C MET A 104 7.03 11.55 13.28
N PRO A 105 6.26 10.95 14.21
CA PRO A 105 6.72 10.74 15.57
C PRO A 105 7.89 9.74 15.61
N ARG A 106 8.90 10.01 16.45
CA ARG A 106 10.07 9.11 16.63
C ARG A 106 9.69 7.76 17.22
N THR A 107 8.62 7.70 18.00
CA THR A 107 8.11 6.49 18.67
C THR A 107 6.80 6.03 18.02
N ARG A 108 6.66 4.72 17.81
CA ARG A 108 5.43 4.12 17.28
C ARG A 108 4.38 3.97 18.38
N SER A 109 3.14 4.39 18.10
CA SER A 109 1.93 4.02 18.85
C SER A 109 1.05 3.00 18.09
N CYS A 110 1.49 2.61 16.88
CA CYS A 110 0.78 1.69 15.98
C CYS A 110 0.93 0.22 16.47
N LYS A 111 -0.15 -0.57 16.45
CA LYS A 111 -0.08 -2.03 16.73
C LYS A 111 0.55 -2.86 15.59
N CYS A 112 0.87 -2.26 14.44
CA CYS A 112 1.46 -3.02 13.32
C CYS A 112 2.82 -3.63 13.69
N GLY A 113 3.53 -3.06 14.67
CA GLY A 113 4.78 -3.59 15.22
C GLY A 113 4.65 -4.89 16.03
N SER A 114 3.46 -5.48 16.13
CA SER A 114 3.24 -6.85 16.67
C SER A 114 2.22 -7.66 15.84
N ALA A 115 2.02 -7.30 14.57
CA ALA A 115 0.99 -7.89 13.72
C ALA A 115 1.18 -9.39 13.41
N LEU A 116 2.41 -9.89 13.50
CA LEU A 116 2.76 -11.28 13.18
C LEU A 116 2.65 -12.22 14.39
N GLU A 117 2.61 -11.67 15.62
CA GLU A 117 2.69 -12.40 16.90
C GLU A 117 1.77 -13.62 17.00
N PHE A 118 0.50 -13.44 16.62
CA PHE A 118 -0.55 -14.47 16.68
C PHE A 118 -0.90 -15.07 15.30
N ALA A 119 -0.16 -14.72 14.25
CA ALA A 119 -0.40 -15.21 12.89
C ALA A 119 0.44 -16.44 12.52
N ILE A 120 1.42 -16.81 13.36
CA ILE A 120 2.28 -17.99 13.15
C ILE A 120 1.55 -19.25 13.64
N LEU A 121 0.86 -19.95 12.72
CA LEU A 121 0.21 -21.23 13.00
C LEU A 121 1.17 -22.43 13.02
N THR A 122 2.31 -22.33 12.32
CA THR A 122 3.27 -23.43 12.17
C THR A 122 3.88 -23.83 13.51
N ASP A 123 3.73 -25.11 13.87
CA ASP A 123 4.41 -25.75 15.00
C ASP A 123 5.92 -25.46 14.96
N ARG A 124 6.40 -24.80 16.02
CA ARG A 124 7.77 -24.27 16.12
C ARG A 124 8.83 -25.37 16.03
N ALA A 125 8.53 -26.57 16.51
CA ALA A 125 9.43 -27.72 16.42
C ALA A 125 9.55 -28.27 14.97
N LYS A 126 8.62 -27.92 14.08
CA LYS A 126 8.58 -28.35 12.68
C LYS A 126 9.08 -27.28 11.69
N ILE A 127 9.50 -26.12 12.18
CA ILE A 127 10.12 -25.08 11.33
C ILE A 127 11.50 -25.57 10.89
N SER A 128 11.66 -25.85 9.59
CA SER A 128 12.92 -26.35 9.06
C SER A 128 14.05 -25.30 9.18
N PRO A 129 15.33 -25.72 9.28
CA PRO A 129 16.46 -24.79 9.31
C PRO A 129 16.53 -23.88 8.09
N SER A 130 16.10 -24.37 6.91
CA SER A 130 16.03 -23.56 5.69
C SER A 130 14.92 -22.49 5.75
N ALA A 131 13.76 -22.81 6.32
CA ALA A 131 12.69 -21.85 6.54
C ALA A 131 13.08 -20.80 7.58
N ARG A 132 13.67 -21.20 8.72
CA ARG A 132 14.18 -20.26 9.74
C ARG A 132 15.26 -19.33 9.15
N LYS A 133 16.18 -19.84 8.32
CA LYS A 133 17.17 -19.01 7.62
C LYS A 133 16.53 -18.02 6.63
N LYS A 134 15.50 -18.43 5.88
CA LYS A 134 14.82 -17.57 4.88
C LYS A 134 13.96 -16.48 5.52
N LEU A 135 13.27 -16.79 6.62
CA LEU A 135 12.25 -15.92 7.22
C LEU A 135 12.70 -15.31 8.56
N GLY A 136 13.93 -15.56 9.01
CA GLY A 136 14.43 -15.15 10.33
C GLY A 136 14.29 -13.66 10.63
N LEU A 137 14.46 -12.78 9.63
CA LEU A 137 14.25 -11.34 9.80
C LEU A 137 12.84 -10.96 10.28
N LEU A 138 11.83 -11.81 10.01
CA LEU A 138 10.45 -11.61 10.42
C LEU A 138 10.12 -12.45 11.66
N LEU A 139 10.54 -13.72 11.68
CA LEU A 139 10.13 -14.69 12.70
C LEU A 139 10.98 -14.66 13.97
N ASP A 140 12.27 -14.32 13.90
CA ASP A 140 13.21 -14.54 15.02
C ASP A 140 12.82 -13.81 16.30
N LYS A 141 12.19 -12.63 16.18
CA LYS A 141 11.62 -11.88 17.30
C LYS A 141 10.70 -12.73 18.16
N TYR A 142 9.90 -13.60 17.54
CA TYR A 142 8.95 -14.48 18.21
C TYR A 142 9.52 -15.86 18.53
N LEU A 143 10.48 -16.35 17.74
CA LEU A 143 11.10 -17.66 17.97
C LEU A 143 12.13 -17.61 19.13
N LYS A 144 12.98 -16.59 19.19
CA LYS A 144 14.03 -16.45 20.21
C LYS A 144 13.49 -16.08 21.59
N ALA A 145 12.38 -15.35 21.67
CA ALA A 145 11.78 -14.92 22.94
C ALA A 145 11.35 -16.10 23.84
N GLN A 146 11.13 -17.29 23.27
CA GLN A 146 10.76 -18.49 24.00
C GLN A 146 11.97 -19.37 24.37
N GLU A 147 13.07 -19.30 23.59
CA GLU A 147 14.35 -19.97 23.88
C GLU A 147 15.04 -19.38 25.13
N ALA A 148 14.68 -18.17 25.55
CA ALA A 148 15.17 -17.49 26.77
C ALA A 148 14.21 -17.58 27.98
N GLY A 149 13.09 -18.28 27.84
CA GLY A 149 12.06 -18.45 28.88
C GLY A 149 11.75 -19.91 29.21
N ALA A 150 12.66 -20.81 28.87
CA ALA A 150 12.61 -22.26 29.10
C ALA A 150 13.91 -22.74 29.75
#